data_AF-A0A6B3GK71-F1
#
_entry.id   AF-A0A6B3GK71-F1
#
_cell.length_a   1.000
_cell.length_b   1.000
_cell.length_c   1.000
_cell.angle_alpha   90.00
_cell.angle_beta   90.00
_cell.angle_gamma   90.00
#
_symmetry.space_group_name_H-M   'P 1'
#
loop_
_entity.id
_entity.type
_entity.pdbx_description
1 polymer ?
#
loop_
_entity_poly.entity_id
_entity_poly.type
_entity_poly.pdbx_seq_one_letter_code
_entity_poly.pdbx_strand_id
1 'polypeptide(L)'
;INTTDTWSLPAAELARELGLPGPDPESVTLLRDKRRVRETLHAHGLSRSTALAVPPGPEGAGEVLRAVGLPAVLKDSAGTSSRHVWIVHDEEALH
;
A
#
# COMPACT_ATOMS: atom_id res chain seq x y z
N ILE A 1 -18.54 16.23 1.64
CA ILE A 1 -17.59 15.19 1.16
C ILE A 1 -16.68 14.84 2.33
N ASN A 2 -16.68 13.59 2.79
CA ASN A 2 -15.69 13.14 3.77
C ASN A 2 -14.35 12.96 3.03
N THR A 3 -13.29 13.60 3.52
CA THR A 3 -11.96 13.63 2.88
C THR A 3 -11.04 12.49 3.33
N THR A 4 -11.53 11.55 4.15
CA THR A 4 -10.74 10.43 4.65
C THR A 4 -10.78 9.23 3.69
N ASP A 5 -9.67 8.49 3.61
CA ASP A 5 -9.51 7.32 2.73
C ASP A 5 -10.56 6.23 2.93
N THR A 6 -11.18 6.17 4.12
CA THR A 6 -12.19 5.17 4.46
C THR A 6 -13.45 5.29 3.61
N TRP A 7 -13.82 6.50 3.22
CA TRP A 7 -15.07 6.79 2.52
C TRP A 7 -14.88 7.11 1.03
N SER A 8 -13.64 7.09 0.54
CA SER A 8 -13.32 7.48 -0.84
C SER A 8 -13.93 6.52 -1.86
N LEU A 9 -13.89 5.21 -1.61
CA LEU A 9 -14.45 4.22 -2.55
C LEU A 9 -15.99 4.28 -2.61
N PRO A 10 -16.74 4.21 -1.48
CA PRO A 10 -18.19 4.37 -1.53
C PRO A 10 -18.63 5.70 -2.17
N ALA A 11 -17.91 6.79 -1.93
CA ALA A 11 -18.20 8.08 -2.54
C ALA A 11 -17.96 8.07 -4.06
N ALA A 12 -16.88 7.44 -4.53
CA ALA A 12 -16.59 7.30 -5.96
C ALA A 12 -17.62 6.42 -6.68
N GLU A 13 -18.01 5.31 -6.06
CA GLU A 13 -19.04 4.41 -6.59
C GLU A 13 -20.39 5.12 -6.72
N LEU A 14 -20.81 5.83 -5.67
CA LEU A 14 -22.06 6.59 -5.68
C LEU A 14 -22.02 7.74 -6.68
N ALA A 15 -20.90 8.45 -6.81
CA ALA A 15 -20.75 9.50 -7.81
C ALA A 15 -20.92 8.94 -9.24
N ARG A 16 -20.28 7.80 -9.54
CA ARG A 16 -20.41 7.11 -10.82
C ARG A 16 -21.86 6.65 -11.08
N GLU A 17 -22.51 6.05 -10.09
CA GLU A 17 -23.90 5.60 -10.19
C GLU A 17 -24.87 6.75 -10.48
N LEU A 18 -24.65 7.90 -9.83
CA LEU A 18 -25.48 9.09 -9.98
C LEU A 18 -25.09 9.98 -11.18
N GLY A 19 -24.08 9.60 -11.97
CA GLY A 19 -23.57 10.42 -13.08
C GLY A 19 -22.96 11.76 -12.62
N LEU A 20 -22.51 11.84 -11.37
CA LEU A 20 -21.88 13.01 -10.78
C LEU A 20 -20.37 13.04 -11.08
N PRO A 21 -19.75 14.22 -11.16
CA PRO A 21 -18.30 14.33 -11.20
C PRO A 21 -17.67 13.69 -9.97
N GLY A 22 -16.65 12.86 -10.18
CA GLY A 22 -15.93 12.17 -9.10
C GLY A 22 -14.70 11.43 -9.61
N PRO A 23 -13.83 10.97 -8.71
CA PRO A 23 -12.72 10.10 -9.09
C PRO A 23 -13.25 8.75 -9.59
N ASP A 24 -12.50 8.13 -10.50
CA ASP A 24 -12.79 6.78 -10.97
C ASP A 24 -12.64 5.76 -9.81
N PRO A 25 -13.65 4.90 -9.53
CA PRO A 25 -13.59 3.90 -8.47
C PRO A 25 -12.41 2.93 -8.58
N GLU A 26 -11.98 2.57 -9.80
CA GLU A 26 -10.83 1.69 -9.98
C GLU A 26 -9.53 2.38 -9.56
N SER A 27 -9.38 3.65 -9.92
CA SER A 27 -8.29 4.51 -9.47
C SER A 27 -8.27 4.64 -7.94
N VAL A 28 -9.42 4.82 -7.30
CA VAL A 28 -9.51 4.85 -5.83
C VAL A 28 -9.09 3.52 -5.21
N THR A 29 -9.57 2.40 -5.78
CA THR A 29 -9.21 1.05 -5.33
C THR A 29 -7.70 0.81 -5.45
N LEU A 30 -7.09 1.23 -6.57
CA LEU A 30 -5.65 1.15 -6.75
C LEU A 30 -4.91 1.92 -5.66
N LEU A 31 -5.29 3.18 -5.42
CA LEU A 31 -4.64 4.06 -4.45
C LEU A 31 -4.76 3.57 -3.01
N ARG A 32 -5.76 2.75 -2.70
CA ARG A 32 -5.96 2.13 -1.39
C ARG A 32 -5.02 0.95 -1.12
N ASP A 33 -4.43 0.34 -2.14
CA ASP A 33 -3.47 -0.77 -1.99
C ASP A 33 -2.04 -0.28 -2.24
N LYS A 34 -1.29 -0.04 -1.15
CA LYS A 34 0.10 0.45 -1.23
C LYS A 34 1.01 -0.47 -2.04
N ARG A 35 0.77 -1.78 -2.07
CA ARG A 35 1.58 -2.70 -2.87
C ARG A 35 1.35 -2.43 -4.35
N ARG A 36 0.08 -2.40 -4.78
CA ARG A 36 -0.27 -2.11 -6.18
C ARG A 36 0.16 -0.70 -6.61
N VAL A 37 0.06 0.30 -5.73
CA VAL A 37 0.63 1.63 -6.01
C VAL A 37 2.13 1.55 -6.29
N ARG A 38 2.90 0.80 -5.50
CA ARG A 38 4.35 0.69 -5.72
C ARG A 38 4.70 -0.10 -6.97
N GLU A 39 3.96 -1.16 -7.27
CA GLU A 39 4.09 -1.91 -8.52
C GLU A 39 3.84 -1.00 -9.73
N THR A 40 2.74 -0.25 -9.74
CA THR A 40 2.39 0.68 -10.82
C THR A 40 3.45 1.77 -10.98
N LEU A 41 3.86 2.43 -9.89
CA LEU A 41 4.89 3.47 -9.95
C LEU A 41 6.22 2.93 -10.46
N HIS A 42 6.62 1.73 -10.04
CA HIS A 42 7.86 1.10 -10.52
C HIS A 42 7.78 0.72 -12.00
N ALA A 43 6.67 0.12 -12.44
CA ALA A 43 6.45 -0.25 -13.84
C ALA A 43 6.50 0.95 -14.80
N HIS A 44 6.12 2.14 -14.32
CA HIS A 44 6.21 3.39 -15.08
C HIS A 44 7.52 4.17 -14.87
N GLY A 45 8.52 3.60 -14.19
CA GLY A 45 9.81 4.26 -13.94
C GLY A 45 9.74 5.44 -12.97
N LEU A 46 8.63 5.61 -12.27
CA LEU A 46 8.38 6.70 -11.30
C LEU A 46 8.87 6.36 -9.90
N SER A 47 9.41 5.15 -9.68
CA SER A 47 10.04 4.80 -8.43
C SER A 47 11.17 3.78 -8.56
N ARG A 48 12.15 3.89 -7.66
CA ARG A 48 13.37 3.06 -7.67
C ARG A 48 13.13 1.58 -7.39
N SER A 49 12.04 1.24 -6.68
CA SER A 49 11.72 -0.13 -6.28
C SER A 49 10.21 -0.36 -6.19
N THR A 50 9.83 -1.64 -6.30
CA THR A 50 8.46 -2.13 -6.05
C THR A 50 8.25 -2.45 -4.56
N ALA A 51 7.07 -3.01 -4.23
CA ALA A 51 6.78 -3.57 -2.92
C ALA A 51 6.82 -5.11 -2.97
N LEU A 52 7.21 -5.71 -1.84
CA LEU A 52 7.13 -7.15 -1.61
C LEU A 52 5.93 -7.46 -0.71
N ALA A 53 5.08 -8.42 -1.11
CA ALA A 53 4.08 -8.98 -0.21
C ALA A 53 4.74 -10.05 0.66
N VAL A 54 4.58 -9.96 1.98
CA VAL A 54 5.10 -10.94 2.93
C VAL A 54 3.94 -11.51 3.74
N PRO A 55 3.98 -12.81 4.09
CA PRO A 55 3.00 -13.37 5.02
C PRO A 55 3.12 -12.69 6.40
N PRO A 56 2.04 -12.63 7.19
CA PRO A 56 2.14 -12.20 8.57
C PRO A 56 2.98 -13.22 9.37
N GLY A 57 3.87 -12.72 10.22
CA GLY A 57 4.75 -13.56 11.05
C GLY A 57 6.20 -13.64 10.54
N PRO A 58 7.06 -14.40 11.25
CA PRO A 58 8.50 -14.46 11.00
C PRO A 58 8.88 -15.14 9.68
N GLU A 59 7.94 -15.86 9.05
CA GLU A 59 8.18 -16.62 7.81
C GLU A 59 8.60 -15.72 6.64
N GLY A 60 8.23 -14.44 6.67
CA GLY A 60 8.59 -13.45 5.66
C GLY A 60 10.01 -12.87 5.81
N ALA A 61 10.65 -13.02 6.96
CA ALA A 61 11.91 -12.34 7.29
C ALA A 61 13.01 -12.58 6.25
N GLY A 62 13.23 -13.84 5.89
CA GLY A 62 14.26 -14.20 4.90
C GLY A 62 13.99 -13.64 3.51
N GLU A 63 12.72 -13.45 3.13
CA GLU A 63 12.37 -12.85 1.84
C GLU A 63 12.61 -11.34 1.84
N VAL A 64 12.28 -10.66 2.95
CA VAL A 64 12.59 -9.22 3.14
C VAL A 64 14.10 -8.99 2.99
N LEU A 65 14.92 -9.79 3.68
CA LEU A 65 16.38 -9.65 3.63
C LEU A 65 16.94 -9.83 2.22
N ARG A 66 16.46 -10.82 1.48
CA ARG A 66 16.94 -11.10 0.11
C ARG A 66 16.47 -10.07 -0.91
N ALA A 67 15.22 -9.65 -0.86
CA ALA A 67 14.61 -8.85 -1.92
C ALA A 67 14.65 -7.33 -1.66
N VAL A 68 14.62 -6.91 -0.40
CA VAL A 68 14.58 -5.49 0.00
C VAL A 68 15.87 -5.07 0.70
N GLY A 69 16.42 -5.93 1.57
CA GLY A 69 17.54 -5.58 2.44
C GLY A 69 17.14 -4.63 3.57
N LEU A 70 18.10 -4.26 4.42
CA LEU A 70 17.90 -3.38 5.56
C LEU A 70 18.59 -2.01 5.36
N PRO A 71 18.00 -0.90 5.87
CA PRO A 71 16.74 -0.85 6.60
C PRO A 71 15.52 -1.04 5.69
N ALA A 72 14.50 -1.72 6.20
CA ALA A 72 13.23 -1.98 5.49
C ALA A 72 12.06 -1.25 6.15
N VAL A 73 11.01 -0.94 5.37
CA VAL A 73 9.75 -0.41 5.90
C VAL A 73 8.66 -1.45 5.71
N LEU A 74 8.18 -2.03 6.82
CA LEU A 74 7.04 -2.93 6.86
C LEU A 74 5.77 -2.14 7.15
N LYS A 75 4.70 -2.44 6.41
CA LYS A 75 3.40 -1.79 6.63
C LYS A 75 2.23 -2.56 6.03
N ASP A 76 1.05 -2.36 6.62
CA ASP A 76 -0.20 -2.82 6.03
C ASP A 76 -0.46 -2.19 4.67
N SER A 77 -0.83 -3.01 3.69
CA SER A 77 -1.12 -2.59 2.32
C SER A 77 -2.27 -1.57 2.28
N ALA A 78 -3.37 -1.83 3.01
CA ALA A 78 -4.61 -1.02 2.97
C ALA A 78 -4.88 -0.14 4.20
N GLY A 79 -3.93 -0.03 5.14
CA GLY A 79 -4.05 0.80 6.35
C GLY A 79 -4.00 2.33 6.09
N THR A 80 -4.36 3.12 7.11
CA THR A 80 -4.29 4.60 7.11
C THR A 80 -3.74 5.12 8.45
N SER A 81 -3.55 6.43 8.58
CA SER A 81 -3.04 7.12 9.78
C SER A 81 -1.66 6.66 10.25
N SER A 82 -0.83 6.13 9.33
CA SER A 82 0.50 5.55 9.64
C SER A 82 0.48 4.49 10.74
N ARG A 83 -0.69 3.90 11.01
CA ARG A 83 -0.81 2.76 11.90
C ARG A 83 -0.21 1.55 11.21
N HIS A 84 0.40 0.67 12.01
CA HIS A 84 1.00 -0.55 11.50
C HIS A 84 2.08 -0.25 10.44
N VAL A 85 3.00 0.67 10.77
CA VAL A 85 4.18 1.01 9.97
C VAL A 85 5.39 0.89 10.88
N TRP A 86 6.38 0.12 10.45
CA TRP A 86 7.61 -0.12 11.21
C TRP A 86 8.83 0.07 10.30
N ILE A 87 9.87 0.67 10.85
CA ILE A 87 11.19 0.70 10.22
C ILE A 87 12.01 -0.40 10.90
N VAL A 88 12.50 -1.33 10.10
CA VAL A 88 13.28 -2.47 10.54
C VAL A 88 14.73 -2.20 10.20
N HIS A 89 15.58 -2.17 11.22
CA HIS A 89 17.00 -1.83 11.08
C HIS A 89 17.92 -3.05 11.15
N ASP A 90 17.46 -4.14 11.77
CA ASP A 90 18.21 -5.38 11.99
C ASP A 90 17.31 -6.60 11.74
N GLU A 91 17.92 -7.78 11.67
CA GLU A 91 17.21 -9.04 11.41
C GLU A 91 16.33 -9.46 12.59
N GLU A 92 16.71 -9.12 13.83
CA GLU A 92 15.95 -9.47 15.03
C GLU A 92 14.55 -8.84 14.99
N ALA A 93 14.44 -7.60 14.52
CA ALA A 93 13.16 -6.91 14.36
C ALA A 93 12.26 -7.44 13.21
N LEU A 94 12.68 -8.47 12.46
CA LEU A 94 11.83 -9.18 11.48
C LEU A 94 11.12 -10.41 12.08
N HIS A 95 11.47 -10.83 13.30
CA HIS A 95 10.93 -12.01 13.97
C HIS A 95 9.92 -11.65 15.07
#